data_AF-A0A951JC89-F1
#
_entry.id   AF-A0A951JC89-F1
#
_cell.length_a   1.000
_cell.length_b   1.000
_cell.length_c   1.000
_cell.angle_alpha   90.00
_cell.angle_beta   90.00
_cell.angle_gamma   90.00
#
_symmetry.space_group_name_H-M   'P 1'
#
loop_
_entity.id
_entity.type
_entity.pdbx_description
1 polymer ?
#
loop_
_entity_poly.entity_id
_entity_poly.type
_entity_poly.pdbx_seq_one_letter_code
_entity_poly.pdbx_strand_id
1 'polypeptide(L)'
;MNEGRGLPAGPAERPFPRPRLLRLYCALVLLAWVGLGVGVGGSLLSLALGLPLWGVAGMLLVAPAAAGTLLLSPWLRCPHCGRCATDPGWRRPHPLGSRAGGVEGGGAVVLHVLRNRRFTCIRCGRPVRVG
;
A
#
# COMPACT_ATOMS: atom_id res chain seq x y z
N MET A 1 37.54 15.25 -6.08
CA MET A 1 37.24 14.23 -7.11
C MET A 1 36.50 13.11 -6.43
N ASN A 2 35.17 13.05 -6.57
CA ASN A 2 34.37 11.93 -6.07
C ASN A 2 33.61 11.38 -7.26
N GLU A 3 33.88 10.12 -7.53
CA GLU A 3 33.42 9.37 -8.69
C GLU A 3 31.90 9.39 -8.74
N GLY A 4 31.36 10.04 -9.77
CA GLY A 4 30.01 9.81 -10.24
C GLY A 4 29.91 8.35 -10.65
N ARG A 5 29.62 7.46 -9.68
CA ARG A 5 29.16 6.11 -9.95
C ARG A 5 27.91 6.28 -10.80
N GLY A 6 28.07 6.04 -12.10
CA GLY A 6 26.96 5.87 -13.02
C GLY A 6 26.03 4.85 -12.40
N LEU A 7 24.92 5.34 -11.83
CA LEU A 7 23.80 4.50 -11.49
C LEU A 7 23.48 3.75 -12.77
N PRO A 8 23.60 2.40 -12.79
CA PRO A 8 23.31 1.63 -13.99
C PRO A 8 21.94 2.08 -14.46
N ALA A 9 21.83 2.43 -15.74
CA ALA A 9 20.61 2.96 -16.34
C ALA A 9 19.43 2.17 -15.80
N GLY A 10 18.69 2.80 -14.88
CA GLY A 10 17.70 2.09 -14.09
C GLY A 10 16.71 1.41 -15.03
N PRO A 11 16.21 0.21 -14.71
CA PRO A 11 15.26 -0.48 -15.58
C PRO A 11 14.14 0.49 -15.96
N ALA A 12 13.93 0.66 -17.28
CA ALA A 12 13.03 1.68 -17.83
C ALA A 12 11.67 1.64 -17.11
N GLU A 13 11.28 2.78 -16.52
CA GLU A 13 10.00 2.93 -15.83
C GLU A 13 8.86 2.67 -16.81
N ARG A 14 7.97 1.72 -16.49
CA ARG A 14 6.75 1.49 -17.27
C ARG A 14 5.53 2.15 -16.62
N PRO A 15 4.64 2.76 -17.42
CA PRO A 15 3.38 3.28 -16.90
C PRO A 15 2.47 2.12 -16.46
N PHE A 16 1.79 2.31 -15.33
CA PHE A 16 0.81 1.35 -14.85
C PHE A 16 -0.45 1.41 -15.72
N PRO A 17 -1.02 0.27 -16.16
CA PRO A 17 -2.10 0.25 -17.14
C PRO A 17 -3.42 0.84 -16.60
N ARG A 18 -3.62 0.81 -15.28
CA ARG A 18 -4.86 1.27 -14.63
C ARG A 18 -4.57 2.16 -13.41
N PRO A 19 -4.06 3.39 -13.60
CA PRO A 19 -3.59 4.22 -12.49
C PRO A 19 -4.71 4.63 -11.53
N ARG A 20 -5.93 4.84 -12.06
CA ARG A 20 -7.12 5.15 -11.25
C ARG A 20 -7.47 4.03 -10.27
N LEU A 21 -7.39 2.78 -10.71
CA LEU A 21 -7.70 1.61 -9.90
C LEU A 21 -6.70 1.45 -8.74
N LEU A 22 -5.42 1.68 -9.03
CA LEU A 22 -4.35 1.63 -8.03
C LEU A 22 -4.50 2.74 -6.98
N ARG A 23 -4.89 3.96 -7.40
CA ARG A 23 -5.18 5.06 -6.47
C ARG A 23 -6.38 4.76 -5.58
N LEU A 24 -7.46 4.23 -6.16
CA LEU A 24 -8.65 3.82 -5.41
C LEU A 24 -8.29 2.77 -4.36
N TYR A 25 -7.50 1.75 -4.74
CA TYR A 25 -6.99 0.75 -3.81
C TYR A 25 -6.16 1.37 -2.68
N CYS A 26 -5.22 2.26 -3.00
CA CYS A 26 -4.38 2.92 -1.99
C CYS A 26 -5.23 3.76 -1.03
N ALA A 27 -6.25 4.46 -1.52
CA ALA A 27 -7.19 5.20 -0.70
C ALA A 27 -8.01 4.29 0.22
N LEU A 28 -8.48 3.15 -0.28
CA LEU A 28 -9.21 2.15 0.53
C LEU A 28 -8.32 1.54 1.62
N VAL A 29 -7.07 1.20 1.31
CA VAL A 29 -6.11 0.72 2.32
C VAL A 29 -5.87 1.77 3.39
N LEU A 30 -5.68 3.04 2.99
CA LEU A 30 -5.48 4.12 3.94
C LEU A 30 -6.72 4.34 4.83
N LEU A 31 -7.91 4.33 4.24
CA LEU A 31 -9.17 4.42 4.98
C LEU A 31 -9.34 3.25 5.95
N ALA A 32 -8.99 2.03 5.54
CA ALA A 32 -9.01 0.86 6.42
C ALA A 32 -8.04 1.02 7.60
N TRP A 33 -6.82 1.52 7.36
CA TRP A 33 -5.84 1.78 8.41
C TRP A 33 -6.30 2.86 9.39
N VAL A 34 -6.83 3.98 8.88
CA VAL A 34 -7.37 5.05 9.71
C VAL A 34 -8.58 4.55 10.50
N GLY A 35 -9.51 3.84 9.85
CA GLY A 35 -10.68 3.25 10.50
C GLY A 35 -10.31 2.24 11.58
N LEU A 36 -9.28 1.43 11.35
CA LEU A 36 -8.78 0.46 12.33
C LEU A 36 -8.11 1.18 13.50
N GLY A 37 -7.28 2.20 13.24
CA GLY A 37 -6.67 3.01 14.30
C GLY A 37 -7.70 3.74 15.16
N VAL A 38 -8.70 4.35 14.54
CA VAL A 38 -9.82 5.01 15.24
C VAL A 38 -10.67 3.99 15.99
N GLY A 39 -10.95 2.83 15.40
CA GLY A 39 -11.74 1.77 16.05
C GLY A 39 -11.03 1.19 17.28
N VAL A 40 -9.74 0.87 17.16
CA VAL A 40 -8.94 0.33 18.27
C VAL A 40 -8.72 1.40 19.35
N GLY A 41 -8.30 2.61 18.97
CA GLY A 41 -8.08 3.70 19.91
C GLY A 41 -9.37 4.14 20.62
N GLY A 42 -10.47 4.23 19.87
CA GLY A 42 -11.80 4.51 20.40
C GLY A 42 -12.29 3.42 21.34
N SER A 43 -12.03 2.14 21.05
CA SER A 43 -12.38 1.03 21.94
C SER A 43 -11.59 1.06 23.25
N LEU A 44 -10.29 1.36 23.20
CA LEU A 44 -9.46 1.51 24.40
C LEU A 44 -9.90 2.70 25.25
N LEU A 45 -10.23 3.83 24.61
CA LEU A 45 -10.75 5.02 25.30
C LEU A 45 -12.14 4.75 25.91
N SER A 46 -13.00 4.04 25.18
CA SER A 46 -14.30 3.56 25.65
C SER A 46 -14.18 2.67 26.88
N LEU A 47 -13.22 1.75 26.90
CA LEU A 47 -12.93 0.91 28.07
C LEU A 47 -12.45 1.75 29.25
N ALA A 48 -11.64 2.78 29.01
CA ALA A 48 -11.15 3.68 30.05
C ALA A 48 -12.26 4.59 30.63
N LEU A 49 -13.25 4.97 29.82
CA LEU A 49 -14.34 5.89 30.20
C LEU A 49 -15.66 5.18 30.53
N GLY A 50 -15.76 3.86 30.36
CA GLY A 50 -16.99 3.08 30.57
C GLY A 50 -18.11 3.35 29.55
N LEU A 51 -17.77 3.87 28.35
CA LEU A 51 -18.74 4.26 27.32
C LEU A 51 -18.77 3.23 26.17
N PRO A 52 -19.82 2.40 26.01
CA PRO A 52 -19.75 1.19 25.17
C PRO A 52 -19.90 1.37 23.65
N LEU A 53 -20.01 2.59 23.10
CA LEU A 53 -20.56 2.78 21.74
C LEU A 53 -19.53 2.97 20.60
N TRP A 54 -18.25 3.28 20.88
CA TRP A 54 -17.32 3.71 19.83
C TRP A 54 -16.67 2.58 19.02
N GLY A 55 -16.62 1.36 19.55
CA GLY A 55 -16.00 0.21 18.86
C GLY A 55 -16.76 -0.26 17.61
N VAL A 56 -18.10 -0.14 17.60
CA VAL A 56 -18.95 -0.67 16.51
C VAL A 56 -18.85 0.18 15.24
N ALA A 57 -18.75 1.50 15.39
CA ALA A 57 -18.64 2.43 14.26
C ALA A 57 -17.33 2.21 13.46
N GLY A 58 -16.23 1.88 14.14
CA GLY A 58 -14.95 1.55 13.50
C GLY A 58 -15.02 0.27 12.66
N MET A 59 -15.67 -0.78 13.19
CA MET A 59 -15.87 -2.04 12.49
C MET A 59 -16.70 -1.87 11.20
N LEU A 60 -17.72 -1.01 11.23
CA LEU A 60 -18.58 -0.73 10.07
C LEU A 60 -17.83 -0.11 8.89
N LEU A 61 -16.76 0.66 9.16
CA LEU A 61 -15.93 1.29 8.14
C LEU A 61 -14.81 0.37 7.63
N VAL A 62 -14.22 -0.44 8.51
CA VAL A 62 -13.10 -1.32 8.16
C VAL A 62 -13.54 -2.48 7.26
N ALA A 63 -14.69 -3.09 7.53
CA ALA A 63 -15.17 -4.25 6.78
C ALA A 63 -15.34 -4.00 5.25
N PRO A 64 -16.08 -2.96 4.79
CA PRO A 64 -16.23 -2.70 3.36
C PRO A 64 -14.92 -2.26 2.71
N ALA A 65 -14.06 -1.51 3.42
CA ALA A 65 -12.76 -1.12 2.93
C ALA A 65 -11.84 -2.34 2.70
N ALA A 66 -11.79 -3.25 3.68
CA ALA A 66 -11.06 -4.51 3.57
C ALA A 66 -11.60 -5.38 2.41
N ALA A 67 -12.91 -5.55 2.31
CA ALA A 67 -13.54 -6.29 1.21
C ALA A 67 -13.19 -5.69 -0.16
N GLY A 68 -13.25 -4.36 -0.29
CA GLY A 68 -12.87 -3.65 -1.51
C GLY A 68 -11.40 -3.87 -1.90
N THR A 69 -10.49 -3.86 -0.92
CA THR A 69 -9.07 -4.13 -1.20
C THR A 69 -8.83 -5.57 -1.69
N LEU A 70 -9.52 -6.56 -1.13
CA LEU A 70 -9.43 -7.95 -1.59
C LEU A 70 -9.98 -8.11 -3.01
N LEU A 71 -11.11 -7.46 -3.31
CA LEU A 71 -11.75 -7.51 -4.63
C LEU A 71 -10.89 -6.87 -5.73
N LEU A 72 -10.15 -5.80 -5.38
CA LEU A 72 -9.29 -5.06 -6.32
C LEU A 72 -7.92 -5.71 -6.52
N SER A 73 -7.43 -6.49 -5.56
CA SER A 73 -6.13 -7.17 -5.60
C SER A 73 -5.81 -7.90 -6.92
N PRO A 74 -6.69 -8.76 -7.49
CA PRO A 74 -6.37 -9.51 -8.72
C PRO A 74 -6.16 -8.62 -9.96
N TRP A 75 -6.65 -7.38 -9.91
CA TRP A 75 -6.57 -6.40 -11.00
C TRP A 75 -5.30 -5.53 -10.92
N LEU A 76 -4.58 -5.56 -9.80
CA LEU A 76 -3.38 -4.76 -9.54
C LEU A 76 -2.10 -5.49 -9.96
N ARG A 77 -2.07 -5.94 -11.22
CA ARG A 77 -0.93 -6.69 -11.76
C ARG A 77 0.19 -5.75 -12.19
N CYS A 78 1.42 -6.07 -11.79
CA CYS A 78 2.62 -5.37 -12.22
C CYS A 78 2.83 -5.55 -13.74
N PRO A 79 3.12 -4.47 -14.50
CA PRO A 79 3.35 -4.56 -15.95
C PRO A 79 4.66 -5.28 -16.33
N HIS A 80 5.53 -5.57 -15.36
CA HIS A 80 6.79 -6.29 -15.60
C HIS A 80 6.70 -7.78 -15.33
N CYS A 81 6.10 -8.19 -14.20
CA CYS A 81 6.06 -9.59 -13.78
C CYS A 81 4.66 -10.22 -13.85
N GLY A 82 3.61 -9.44 -14.15
CA GLY A 82 2.23 -9.91 -14.25
C GLY A 82 1.58 -10.32 -12.93
N ARG A 83 2.31 -10.27 -11.80
CA ARG A 83 1.83 -10.63 -10.47
C ARG A 83 1.26 -9.43 -9.72
N CYS A 84 0.46 -9.69 -8.69
CA CYS A 84 -0.09 -8.64 -7.84
C CYS A 84 1.03 -7.79 -7.23
N ALA A 85 0.93 -6.47 -7.39
CA ALA A 85 1.95 -5.52 -7.01
C ALA A 85 2.00 -5.24 -5.50
N THR A 86 0.89 -5.48 -4.80
CA THR A 86 0.70 -5.15 -3.38
C THR A 86 0.69 -6.38 -2.47
N ASP A 87 0.53 -7.58 -3.03
CA ASP A 87 0.55 -8.83 -2.29
C ASP A 87 1.95 -9.48 -2.29
N PRO A 88 2.66 -9.50 -1.15
CA PRO A 88 3.93 -10.21 -1.02
C PRO A 88 3.75 -11.73 -1.20
N GLY A 89 2.55 -12.24 -0.88
CA GLY A 89 2.25 -13.66 -0.76
C GLY A 89 3.24 -14.36 0.17
N TRP A 90 3.60 -15.59 -0.18
CA TRP A 90 4.50 -16.46 0.58
C TRP A 90 5.99 -16.26 0.26
N ARG A 91 6.33 -15.34 -0.65
CA ARG A 91 7.72 -15.08 -1.03
C ARG A 91 8.25 -13.87 -0.29
N ARG A 92 9.53 -13.90 0.09
CA ARG A 92 10.19 -12.74 0.71
C ARG A 92 10.05 -11.53 -0.23
N PRO A 93 9.53 -10.40 0.26
CA PRO A 93 9.42 -9.19 -0.53
C PRO A 93 10.81 -8.66 -0.90
N HIS A 94 10.92 -8.05 -2.07
CA HIS A 94 12.15 -7.48 -2.58
C HIS A 94 12.53 -6.24 -1.73
N PRO A 95 13.77 -6.13 -1.25
CA PRO A 95 14.17 -5.08 -0.30
C PRO A 95 13.97 -3.65 -0.83
N LEU A 96 14.12 -3.46 -2.14
CA LEU A 96 13.87 -2.17 -2.81
C LEU A 96 12.38 -1.79 -2.93
N GLY A 97 11.48 -2.79 -2.90
CA GLY A 97 10.03 -2.55 -2.98
C GLY A 97 9.36 -2.43 -1.62
N SER A 98 10.06 -2.86 -0.56
CA SER A 98 9.47 -3.06 0.76
C SER A 98 9.88 -2.00 1.79
N ARG A 99 10.47 -0.86 1.41
CA ARG A 99 10.89 0.19 2.35
C ARG A 99 10.57 1.58 1.83
N ALA A 100 9.78 2.34 2.58
CA ALA A 100 9.53 3.76 2.34
C ALA A 100 9.32 4.49 3.67
N GLY A 101 10.21 5.45 4.01
CA GLY A 101 10.01 6.33 5.17
C GLY A 101 9.80 5.60 6.52
N GLY A 102 10.47 4.46 6.72
CA GLY A 102 10.32 3.63 7.93
C GLY A 102 9.15 2.64 7.91
N VAL A 103 8.30 2.69 6.87
CA VAL A 103 7.20 1.73 6.66
C VAL A 103 7.70 0.61 5.76
N GLU A 104 7.43 -0.64 6.15
CA GLU A 104 7.83 -1.82 5.38
C GLU A 104 6.65 -2.48 4.63
N GLY A 105 6.98 -3.24 3.57
CA GLY A 105 6.02 -4.08 2.84
C GLY A 105 4.97 -3.29 2.06
N GLY A 106 3.70 -3.72 2.14
CA GLY A 106 2.59 -3.14 1.37
C GLY A 106 2.31 -1.66 1.70
N GLY A 107 2.57 -1.24 2.93
CA GLY A 107 2.40 0.16 3.34
C GLY A 107 3.35 1.11 2.62
N ALA A 108 4.58 0.66 2.35
CA ALA A 108 5.57 1.43 1.60
C ALA A 108 5.08 1.75 0.18
N VAL A 109 4.43 0.78 -0.46
CA VAL A 109 3.84 0.95 -1.80
C VAL A 109 2.75 2.00 -1.77
N VAL A 110 1.82 1.92 -0.81
CA VAL A 110 0.69 2.85 -0.69
C VAL A 110 1.19 4.28 -0.52
N LEU A 111 2.15 4.50 0.38
CA LEU A 111 2.76 5.82 0.59
C LEU A 111 3.45 6.36 -0.66
N HIS A 112 4.23 5.53 -1.36
CA HIS A 112 4.91 5.95 -2.59
C HIS A 112 3.95 6.28 -3.72
N VAL A 113 2.89 5.48 -3.90
CA VAL A 113 1.85 5.76 -4.90
C VAL A 113 1.15 7.08 -4.60
N LEU A 114 0.73 7.31 -3.36
CA LEU A 114 -0.01 8.52 -2.98
C LEU A 114 0.87 9.77 -3.02
N ARG A 115 2.11 9.69 -2.55
CA ARG A 115 3.01 10.85 -2.43
C ARG A 115 3.73 11.18 -3.72
N ASN A 116 4.29 10.18 -4.40
CA ASN A 116 5.21 10.38 -5.51
C ASN A 116 4.61 9.99 -6.86
N ARG A 117 3.42 9.37 -6.89
CA ARG A 117 2.83 8.79 -8.11
C ARG A 117 3.73 7.76 -8.79
N ARG A 118 4.58 7.07 -8.02
CA ARG A 118 5.47 5.98 -8.49
C ARG A 118 5.57 4.96 -7.39
N PHE A 119 5.89 3.71 -7.72
CA PHE A 119 6.20 2.69 -6.72
C PHE A 119 7.15 1.64 -7.28
N THR A 120 7.82 0.91 -6.39
CA THR A 120 8.65 -0.23 -6.77
C THR A 120 7.90 -1.51 -6.47
N CYS A 121 7.78 -2.41 -7.46
CA CYS A 121 7.06 -3.66 -7.25
C CYS A 121 7.76 -4.51 -6.18
N ILE A 122 7.01 -4.92 -5.15
CA ILE A 122 7.53 -5.73 -4.04
C ILE A 122 8.01 -7.12 -4.45
N ARG A 123 7.65 -7.61 -5.64
CA ARG A 123 8.09 -8.92 -6.12
C ARG A 123 9.28 -8.87 -7.06
N CYS A 124 9.25 -8.00 -8.08
CA CYS A 124 10.32 -7.94 -9.08
C CYS A 124 11.31 -6.79 -8.87
N GLY A 125 11.07 -5.91 -7.89
CA GLY A 125 11.95 -4.78 -7.58
C GLY A 125 12.01 -3.70 -8.67
N ARG A 126 11.17 -3.77 -9.71
CA ARG A 126 11.18 -2.79 -10.81
C ARG A 126 10.30 -1.58 -10.49
N PRO A 127 10.74 -0.36 -10.86
CA PRO A 127 9.98 0.86 -10.66
C PRO A 127 8.83 0.96 -11.67
N VAL A 128 7.70 1.49 -11.21
CA VAL A 128 6.46 1.62 -11.96
C VAL A 128 5.87 3.01 -11.73
N ARG A 129 5.45 3.67 -12.81
CA ARG A 129 4.90 5.03 -12.76
C ARG A 129 3.37 4.98 -12.76
N VAL A 130 2.74 5.81 -11.93
CA VAL A 130 1.28 5.93 -11.80
C VAL A 130 0.87 7.30 -12.35
N GLY A 131 0.49 7.36 -13.64
CA GLY A 131 0.03 8.61 -14.28
C GLY A 131 -1.09 9.30 -13.51
#